data_AF-A0A4S4KRE3-F1
#
_entry.id   AF-A0A4S4KRE3-F1
#
_cell.length_a   1.000
_cell.length_b   1.000
_cell.length_c   1.000
_cell.angle_alpha   90.00
_cell.angle_beta   90.00
_cell.angle_gamma   90.00
#
_symmetry.space_group_name_H-M   'P 1'
#
loop_
_entity.id
_entity.type
_entity.pdbx_description
1 polymer ?
#
loop_
_entity_poly.entity_id
_entity_poly.type
_entity_poly.pdbx_seq_one_letter_code
_entity_poly.pdbx_strand_id
1 'polypeptide(L)'
;MLLHWHGSALALLAFLVQSHAFDIVRDYSGESFFDKWDFYGNWDNLTLGDVWWLNATDAMSTGLASVNEAGHAIMKVDNTTNIPSMPLNQKRNSVRITSQDFYDYGSLWIIDLLHIPYGCSVWPAFWAKGSLWPNDGEIDIIEAINNMDHNQMALHTTTGCVHNASIPQLGANTNLDCGTGAGCVVAETQPNSYNSGFAAAGGGVWATQFDVSGI
;
A
#
# COMPACT_ATOMS: atom_id res chain seq x y z
N MET A 1 -50.46 48.35 40.20
CA MET A 1 -49.73 47.18 40.72
C MET A 1 -49.34 46.32 39.53
N LEU A 2 -48.05 46.28 39.21
CA LEU A 2 -47.47 45.75 37.96
C LEU A 2 -47.33 44.23 38.04
N LEU A 3 -47.88 43.51 37.06
CA LEU A 3 -47.59 42.09 36.82
C LEU A 3 -46.63 42.01 35.63
N HIS A 4 -45.37 41.64 35.90
CA HIS A 4 -44.35 41.43 34.88
C HIS A 4 -44.46 40.02 34.30
N TRP A 5 -44.72 39.94 33.00
CA TRP A 5 -44.70 38.71 32.21
C TRP A 5 -43.24 38.32 31.94
N HIS A 6 -42.75 37.26 32.57
CA HIS A 6 -41.43 36.70 32.28
C HIS A 6 -41.59 35.66 31.17
N GLY A 7 -41.39 36.08 29.93
CA GLY A 7 -41.24 35.15 28.80
C GLY A 7 -39.88 34.47 28.89
N SER A 8 -39.86 33.20 29.30
CA SER A 8 -38.66 32.37 29.17
C SER A 8 -38.49 31.97 27.69
N ALA A 9 -37.54 32.62 27.00
CA ALA A 9 -37.07 32.14 25.71
C ALA A 9 -36.16 30.93 25.93
N LEU A 10 -36.65 29.73 25.62
CA LEU A 10 -35.82 28.53 25.51
C LEU A 10 -34.93 28.67 24.26
N ALA A 11 -33.66 28.99 24.44
CA ALA A 11 -32.68 28.89 23.37
C ALA A 11 -32.31 27.40 23.18
N LEU A 12 -32.76 26.79 22.09
CA LEU A 12 -32.21 25.50 21.64
C LEU A 12 -30.77 25.74 21.17
N LEU A 13 -29.77 25.32 21.95
CA LEU A 13 -28.43 25.07 21.41
C LEU A 13 -28.50 23.81 20.55
N ALA A 14 -28.47 23.98 19.23
CA ALA A 14 -28.17 22.88 18.33
C ALA A 14 -26.68 22.52 18.52
N PHE A 15 -26.40 21.37 19.14
CA PHE A 15 -25.07 20.79 19.12
C PHE A 15 -24.79 20.36 17.68
N LEU A 16 -24.00 21.16 16.96
CA LEU A 16 -23.41 20.73 15.70
C LEU A 16 -22.43 19.61 16.02
N VAL A 17 -22.84 18.36 15.81
CA VAL A 17 -21.92 17.24 15.78
C VAL A 17 -21.06 17.43 14.53
N GLN A 18 -19.78 17.79 14.71
CA GLN A 18 -18.83 17.72 13.61
C GLN A 18 -18.62 16.24 13.28
N SER A 19 -19.23 15.80 12.18
CA SER A 19 -18.90 14.52 11.56
C SER A 19 -17.61 14.72 10.77
N HIS A 20 -16.53 14.10 11.22
CA HIS A 20 -15.34 13.93 10.39
C HIS A 20 -15.61 12.77 9.43
N ALA A 21 -15.54 13.05 8.13
CA ALA A 21 -15.75 12.08 7.08
C ALA A 21 -14.62 12.22 6.04
N PHE A 22 -14.30 11.11 5.39
CA PHE A 22 -13.43 11.12 4.22
C PHE A 22 -14.27 11.24 2.96
N ASP A 23 -13.81 12.06 2.02
CA ASP A 23 -14.35 12.13 0.67
C ASP A 23 -13.49 11.26 -0.27
N ILE A 24 -14.12 10.61 -1.25
CA ILE A 24 -13.40 9.87 -2.29
C ILE A 24 -12.70 10.88 -3.20
N VAL A 25 -11.38 10.93 -3.15
CA VAL A 25 -10.56 11.80 -4.01
C VAL A 25 -10.16 11.08 -5.30
N ARG A 26 -9.96 9.75 -5.24
CA ARG A 26 -9.60 8.93 -6.38
C ARG A 26 -10.10 7.51 -6.20
N ASP A 27 -10.55 6.92 -7.29
CA ASP A 27 -10.84 5.49 -7.42
C ASP A 27 -10.01 4.94 -8.58
N TYR A 28 -9.21 3.89 -8.31
CA TYR A 28 -8.47 3.14 -9.32
C TYR A 28 -9.15 1.78 -9.45
N SER A 29 -10.11 1.66 -10.36
CA SER A 29 -10.89 0.44 -10.54
C SER A 29 -11.35 0.24 -11.98
N GLY A 30 -11.78 -0.99 -12.28
CA GLY A 30 -12.34 -1.37 -13.57
C GLY A 30 -11.38 -1.19 -14.74
N GLU A 31 -11.95 -0.98 -15.92
CA GLU A 31 -11.20 -0.81 -17.17
C GLU A 31 -10.21 0.36 -17.13
N SER A 32 -10.50 1.39 -16.35
CA SER A 32 -9.65 2.57 -16.17
C SER A 32 -8.56 2.41 -15.11
N PHE A 33 -8.42 1.23 -14.49
CA PHE A 33 -7.48 1.03 -13.37
C PHE A 33 -6.08 1.55 -13.69
N PHE A 34 -5.56 1.27 -14.89
CA PHE A 34 -4.19 1.60 -15.30
C PHE A 34 -4.00 3.02 -15.87
N ASP A 35 -5.05 3.84 -15.98
CA ASP A 35 -5.00 5.14 -16.68
C ASP A 35 -4.13 6.20 -15.97
N LYS A 36 -3.95 6.05 -14.66
CA LYS A 36 -3.29 7.03 -13.78
C LYS A 36 -2.04 6.47 -13.10
N TRP A 37 -1.37 5.58 -13.81
CA TRP A 37 -0.17 4.90 -13.36
C TRP A 37 0.96 4.99 -14.38
N ASP A 38 2.16 5.26 -13.89
CA ASP A 38 3.38 5.18 -14.67
C ASP A 38 4.00 3.79 -14.52
N PHE A 39 4.25 3.13 -15.65
CA PHE A 39 4.95 1.85 -15.71
C PHE A 39 6.46 2.07 -15.73
N TYR A 40 7.19 1.34 -14.88
CA TYR A 40 8.60 1.63 -14.63
C TYR A 40 9.51 1.45 -15.87
N GLY A 41 9.30 0.42 -16.68
CA GLY A 41 9.96 0.28 -18.00
C GLY A 41 11.49 0.19 -17.98
N ASN A 42 12.10 -0.37 -16.93
CA ASN A 42 13.55 -0.44 -16.76
C ASN A 42 13.98 -1.67 -15.94
N TRP A 43 15.28 -2.00 -15.95
CA TRP A 43 15.82 -2.98 -15.01
C TRP A 43 15.77 -2.44 -13.58
N ASP A 44 15.75 -3.34 -12.60
CA ASP A 44 15.70 -2.95 -11.19
C ASP A 44 17.05 -2.40 -10.70
N ASN A 45 17.20 -1.08 -10.78
CA ASN A 45 18.37 -0.37 -10.26
C ASN A 45 18.18 0.14 -8.82
N LEU A 46 17.09 -0.27 -8.15
CA LEU A 46 16.71 0.21 -6.83
C LEU A 46 17.00 -0.84 -5.76
N THR A 47 16.42 -2.04 -5.91
CA THR A 47 16.67 -3.17 -4.99
C THR A 47 17.54 -4.27 -5.61
N LEU A 48 17.94 -4.08 -6.87
CA LEU A 48 18.86 -4.97 -7.61
C LEU A 48 18.34 -6.41 -7.77
N GLY A 49 17.02 -6.56 -7.85
CA GLY A 49 16.35 -7.84 -8.07
C GLY A 49 16.60 -8.46 -9.46
N ASP A 50 16.23 -9.73 -9.60
CA ASP A 50 16.35 -10.46 -10.87
C ASP A 50 15.14 -10.27 -11.78
N VAL A 51 14.85 -9.00 -12.07
CA VAL A 51 13.62 -8.58 -12.74
C VAL A 51 13.90 -7.54 -13.83
N TRP A 52 13.13 -7.65 -14.92
CA TRP A 52 12.98 -6.60 -15.91
C TRP A 52 11.55 -6.05 -15.81
N TRP A 53 11.41 -4.78 -15.45
CA TRP A 53 10.10 -4.16 -15.35
C TRP A 53 9.65 -3.66 -16.72
N LEU A 54 8.53 -4.18 -17.21
CA LEU A 54 8.00 -3.79 -18.51
C LEU A 54 7.42 -2.37 -18.51
N ASN A 55 7.44 -1.72 -19.67
CA ASN A 55 6.61 -0.55 -19.93
C ASN A 55 5.14 -0.99 -20.14
N ALA A 56 4.21 -0.02 -20.20
CA ALA A 56 2.77 -0.30 -20.32
C ALA A 56 2.43 -1.15 -21.57
N THR A 57 2.96 -0.78 -22.74
CA THR A 57 2.68 -1.48 -24.00
C THR A 57 3.10 -2.96 -23.95
N ASP A 58 4.31 -3.24 -23.46
CA ASP A 58 4.83 -4.60 -23.35
C ASP A 58 4.09 -5.38 -22.26
N ALA A 59 3.80 -4.77 -21.11
CA ALA A 59 3.05 -5.39 -20.03
C ALA A 59 1.63 -5.79 -20.46
N MET A 60 0.94 -4.93 -21.22
CA MET A 60 -0.41 -5.20 -21.72
C MET A 60 -0.39 -6.25 -22.84
N SER A 61 0.52 -6.14 -23.80
CA SER A 61 0.60 -7.08 -24.93
C SER A 61 1.01 -8.49 -24.52
N THR A 62 1.80 -8.63 -23.45
CA THR A 62 2.15 -9.93 -22.84
C THR A 62 1.16 -10.40 -21.79
N GLY A 63 0.14 -9.60 -21.48
CA GLY A 63 -0.88 -9.91 -20.48
C GLY A 63 -0.35 -9.93 -19.04
N LEU A 64 0.82 -9.35 -18.75
CA LEU A 64 1.32 -9.17 -17.39
C LEU A 64 0.61 -8.03 -16.64
N ALA A 65 0.02 -7.09 -17.37
CA ALA A 65 -0.94 -6.12 -16.85
C ALA A 65 -2.23 -6.18 -17.70
N SER A 66 -3.39 -6.36 -17.06
CA SER A 66 -4.68 -6.41 -17.76
C SER A 66 -5.84 -6.17 -16.81
N VAL A 67 -7.03 -5.91 -17.34
CA VAL A 67 -8.29 -5.97 -16.59
C VAL A 67 -9.05 -7.20 -17.08
N ASN A 68 -9.54 -8.03 -16.15
CA ASN A 68 -10.28 -9.24 -16.51
C ASN A 68 -11.78 -8.93 -16.73
N GLU A 69 -12.54 -9.91 -17.19
CA GLU A 69 -13.98 -9.75 -17.48
C GLU A 69 -14.83 -9.36 -16.25
N ALA A 70 -14.33 -9.58 -15.04
CA ALA A 70 -14.98 -9.16 -13.80
C ALA A 70 -14.61 -7.73 -13.37
N GLY A 71 -13.78 -7.02 -14.15
CA GLY A 71 -13.31 -5.67 -13.84
C GLY A 71 -12.14 -5.62 -12.85
N HIS A 72 -11.52 -6.76 -12.52
CA HIS A 72 -10.35 -6.77 -11.63
C HIS A 72 -9.09 -6.47 -12.42
N ALA A 73 -8.28 -5.54 -11.89
CA ALA A 73 -6.93 -5.33 -12.36
C ALA A 73 -6.05 -6.55 -12.01
N ILE A 74 -5.33 -7.06 -12.99
CA ILE A 74 -4.40 -8.16 -12.87
C ILE A 74 -3.01 -7.64 -13.17
N MET A 75 -2.12 -7.76 -12.20
CA MET A 75 -0.69 -7.56 -12.34
C MET A 75 0.02 -8.86 -11.95
N LYS A 76 0.81 -9.42 -12.87
CA LYS A 76 1.50 -10.69 -12.63
C LYS A 76 2.92 -10.69 -13.19
N VAL A 77 3.68 -11.68 -12.74
CA VAL A 77 5.01 -11.99 -13.25
C VAL A 77 4.93 -12.94 -14.45
N ASP A 78 5.92 -12.90 -15.35
CA ASP A 78 6.10 -13.95 -16.33
C ASP A 78 6.37 -15.29 -15.63
N ASN A 79 5.42 -16.21 -15.79
CA ASN A 79 5.43 -17.55 -15.24
C ASN A 79 5.50 -18.64 -16.32
N THR A 80 5.93 -18.29 -17.53
CA THR A 80 5.97 -19.20 -18.70
C THR A 80 7.38 -19.34 -19.27
N THR A 81 8.20 -18.29 -19.20
CA THR A 81 9.55 -18.31 -19.77
C THR A 81 10.56 -18.93 -18.81
N ASN A 82 11.35 -19.86 -19.33
CA ASN A 82 12.57 -20.33 -18.69
C ASN A 82 13.69 -19.34 -18.96
N ILE A 83 14.10 -18.61 -17.93
CA ILE A 83 15.25 -17.70 -17.99
C ILE A 83 16.53 -18.53 -17.81
N PRO A 84 17.43 -18.58 -18.81
CA PRO A 84 18.68 -19.32 -18.68
C PRO A 84 19.57 -18.67 -17.63
N SER A 85 20.36 -19.47 -16.92
CA SER A 85 21.27 -18.98 -15.87
C SER A 85 22.43 -18.14 -16.40
N MET A 86 22.67 -18.16 -17.72
CA MET A 86 23.69 -17.38 -18.41
C MET A 86 23.21 -17.05 -19.84
N PRO A 87 23.55 -15.87 -20.39
CA PRO A 87 24.19 -14.73 -19.70
C PRO A 87 23.26 -14.05 -18.67
N LEU A 88 23.84 -13.51 -17.59
CA LEU A 88 23.12 -12.87 -16.46
C LEU A 88 22.29 -11.62 -16.83
N ASN A 89 22.23 -11.25 -18.11
CA ASN A 89 21.47 -10.10 -18.58
C ASN A 89 20.01 -10.46 -18.94
N GLN A 90 19.61 -11.73 -18.88
CA GLN A 90 18.22 -12.13 -19.01
C GLN A 90 17.59 -12.20 -17.62
N LYS A 91 16.50 -11.45 -17.44
CA LYS A 91 15.78 -11.31 -16.16
C LYS A 91 14.32 -11.68 -16.35
N ARG A 92 13.63 -12.02 -15.26
CA ARG A 92 12.20 -12.33 -15.34
C ARG A 92 11.39 -11.06 -15.55
N ASN A 93 10.49 -11.06 -16.55
CA ASN A 93 9.62 -9.91 -16.78
C ASN A 93 8.57 -9.81 -15.67
N SER A 94 8.34 -8.58 -15.19
CA SER A 94 7.29 -8.25 -14.23
C SER A 94 6.83 -6.80 -14.43
N VAL A 95 5.93 -6.34 -13.58
CA VAL A 95 5.34 -4.99 -13.65
C VAL A 95 5.53 -4.27 -12.32
N ARG A 96 6.01 -3.03 -12.41
CA ARG A 96 6.00 -2.04 -11.33
C ARG A 96 5.29 -0.80 -11.85
N ILE A 97 4.28 -0.35 -11.12
CA ILE A 97 3.55 0.88 -11.41
C ILE A 97 3.67 1.87 -10.24
N THR A 98 3.60 3.16 -10.54
CA THR A 98 3.57 4.25 -9.54
C THR A 98 2.45 5.21 -9.90
N SER A 99 1.64 5.64 -8.93
CA SER A 99 0.54 6.55 -9.19
C SER A 99 1.05 7.89 -9.70
N GLN A 100 0.31 8.50 -10.63
CA GLN A 100 0.60 9.87 -11.08
C GLN A 100 0.17 10.91 -10.03
N ASP A 101 -0.78 10.55 -9.18
CA ASP A 101 -1.24 11.38 -8.08
C ASP A 101 -0.39 11.16 -6.82
N PHE A 102 -0.25 12.22 -6.02
CA PHE A 102 0.31 12.19 -4.67
C PHE A 102 -0.79 12.54 -3.67
N TYR A 103 -0.72 11.94 -2.48
CA TYR A 103 -1.70 12.13 -1.41
C TYR A 103 -1.02 12.68 -0.17
N ASP A 104 -1.58 13.75 0.37
CA ASP A 104 -1.02 14.47 1.52
C ASP A 104 -1.58 13.93 2.85
N TYR A 105 -1.11 14.48 3.98
CA TYR A 105 -1.64 14.16 5.30
C TYR A 105 -3.16 14.36 5.39
N GLY A 106 -3.81 13.55 6.22
CA GLY A 106 -5.27 13.50 6.34
C GLY A 106 -5.93 12.62 5.27
N SER A 107 -5.16 11.77 4.59
CA SER A 107 -5.67 10.83 3.60
C SER A 107 -5.83 9.43 4.17
N LEU A 108 -6.76 8.68 3.59
CA LEU A 108 -6.99 7.26 3.85
C LEU A 108 -6.83 6.52 2.52
N TRP A 109 -5.88 5.59 2.46
CA TRP A 109 -5.65 4.75 1.30
C TRP A 109 -6.22 3.37 1.58
N ILE A 110 -6.99 2.85 0.63
CA ILE A 110 -7.62 1.54 0.76
C ILE A 110 -7.27 0.75 -0.49
N ILE A 111 -6.73 -0.45 -0.29
CA ILE A 111 -6.55 -1.42 -1.36
C ILE A 111 -7.32 -2.70 -1.02
N ASP A 112 -8.20 -3.10 -1.93
CA ASP A 112 -8.97 -4.34 -1.87
C ASP A 112 -8.38 -5.34 -2.87
N LEU A 113 -7.91 -6.48 -2.37
CA LEU A 113 -7.14 -7.45 -3.14
C LEU A 113 -7.74 -8.83 -2.97
N LEU A 114 -7.90 -9.54 -4.09
CA LEU A 114 -8.23 -10.97 -4.09
C LEU A 114 -6.99 -11.87 -3.97
N HIS A 115 -5.82 -11.37 -4.35
CA HIS A 115 -4.59 -12.14 -4.42
C HIS A 115 -3.36 -11.24 -4.36
N ILE A 116 -2.34 -11.65 -3.58
CA ILE A 116 -1.01 -11.02 -3.55
C ILE A 116 0.00 -12.06 -4.10
N PRO A 117 0.94 -11.71 -5.00
CA PRO A 117 1.93 -12.67 -5.49
C PRO A 117 2.75 -13.30 -4.36
N TYR A 118 3.03 -14.61 -4.42
CA TYR A 118 3.84 -15.32 -3.42
C TYR A 118 4.65 -16.45 -4.05
N GLY A 119 5.68 -16.91 -3.34
CA GLY A 119 6.52 -18.03 -3.71
C GLY A 119 8.01 -17.75 -3.51
N CYS A 120 8.84 -18.78 -3.67
CA CYS A 120 10.29 -18.64 -3.60
C CYS A 120 10.78 -17.51 -4.51
N SER A 121 11.64 -16.63 -3.98
CA SER A 121 12.24 -15.50 -4.69
C SER A 121 11.26 -14.41 -5.14
N VAL A 122 9.99 -14.46 -4.74
CA VAL A 122 9.03 -13.37 -4.97
C VAL A 122 9.14 -12.37 -3.83
N TRP A 123 9.16 -11.08 -4.17
CA TRP A 123 9.13 -9.95 -3.24
C TRP A 123 8.05 -8.96 -3.71
N PRO A 124 6.77 -9.19 -3.37
CA PRO A 124 5.71 -8.24 -3.69
C PRO A 124 5.76 -7.06 -2.73
N ALA A 125 5.35 -5.88 -3.22
CA ALA A 125 5.14 -4.72 -2.37
C ALA A 125 3.95 -3.87 -2.85
N PHE A 126 3.15 -3.39 -1.90
CA PHE A 126 2.27 -2.23 -2.06
C PHE A 126 2.66 -1.21 -0.99
N TRP A 127 3.18 -0.08 -1.45
CA TRP A 127 3.88 0.88 -0.61
C TRP A 127 3.74 2.28 -1.18
N ALA A 128 4.03 3.27 -0.35
CA ALA A 128 4.06 4.68 -0.71
C ALA A 128 5.44 5.27 -0.42
N LYS A 129 5.82 6.29 -1.17
CA LYS A 129 7.01 7.10 -0.89
C LYS A 129 6.74 8.56 -1.10
N GLY A 130 7.52 9.40 -0.42
CA GLY A 130 7.53 10.81 -0.71
C GLY A 130 8.19 11.14 -2.07
N SER A 131 8.11 12.42 -2.44
CA SER A 131 8.60 12.91 -3.73
C SER A 131 10.12 12.71 -3.85
N LEU A 132 10.87 13.12 -2.82
CA LEU A 132 12.31 12.95 -2.71
C LEU A 132 12.63 11.77 -1.77
N TRP A 133 12.75 10.58 -2.33
CA TRP A 133 13.20 9.41 -1.56
C TRP A 133 14.73 9.41 -1.38
N PRO A 134 15.27 9.04 -0.19
CA PRO A 134 14.56 8.58 1.01
C PRO A 134 14.13 9.71 1.98
N ASN A 135 14.43 10.98 1.64
CA ASN A 135 14.29 12.11 2.55
C ASN A 135 12.83 12.37 3.00
N ASP A 136 11.89 12.12 2.11
CA ASP A 136 10.45 12.31 2.35
C ASP A 136 9.75 11.01 2.83
N GLY A 137 10.54 9.99 3.18
CA GLY A 137 10.07 8.73 3.77
C GLY A 137 9.41 7.75 2.79
N GLU A 138 9.12 6.58 3.34
CA GLU A 138 8.47 5.44 2.70
C GLU A 138 7.62 4.66 3.71
N ILE A 139 6.48 4.15 3.24
CA ILE A 139 5.46 3.44 4.00
C ILE A 139 5.17 2.13 3.27
N ASP A 140 5.65 1.02 3.83
CA ASP A 140 5.38 -0.32 3.33
C ASP A 140 4.13 -0.88 4.00
N ILE A 141 3.06 -1.00 3.21
CA ILE A 141 1.73 -1.40 3.68
C ILE A 141 1.58 -2.91 3.53
N ILE A 142 1.99 -3.43 2.38
CA ILE A 142 2.11 -4.86 2.12
C ILE A 142 3.51 -5.09 1.62
N GLU A 143 4.32 -5.83 2.37
CA GLU A 143 5.63 -6.28 1.93
C GLU A 143 5.92 -7.65 2.53
N ALA A 144 6.50 -8.53 1.72
CA ALA A 144 6.98 -9.82 2.18
C ALA A 144 8.05 -10.33 1.21
N ILE A 145 8.85 -11.30 1.65
CA ILE A 145 9.84 -11.94 0.78
C ILE A 145 9.72 -13.46 0.81
N ASN A 146 9.99 -14.08 -0.33
CA ASN A 146 10.01 -15.51 -0.49
C ASN A 146 8.70 -16.17 -0.02
N ASN A 147 8.81 -17.13 0.89
CA ASN A 147 7.69 -17.87 1.46
C ASN A 147 7.37 -17.41 2.89
N MET A 148 7.61 -16.13 3.21
CA MET A 148 7.00 -15.56 4.41
C MET A 148 5.49 -15.86 4.40
N ASP A 149 4.96 -16.22 5.55
CA ASP A 149 3.56 -16.61 5.73
C ASP A 149 2.70 -15.44 6.21
N HIS A 150 3.33 -14.38 6.71
CA HIS A 150 2.68 -13.16 7.19
C HIS A 150 3.21 -11.93 6.46
N ASN A 151 2.38 -10.88 6.39
CA ASN A 151 2.79 -9.57 5.94
C ASN A 151 3.75 -8.92 6.95
N GLN A 152 4.65 -8.06 6.48
CA GLN A 152 5.35 -7.08 7.31
C GLN A 152 5.01 -5.66 6.83
N MET A 153 4.78 -4.77 7.79
CA MET A 153 4.61 -3.34 7.53
C MET A 153 5.83 -2.61 8.06
N ALA A 154 6.32 -1.62 7.32
CA ALA A 154 7.50 -0.87 7.71
C ALA A 154 7.36 0.62 7.41
N LEU A 155 8.02 1.45 8.23
CA LEU A 155 8.28 2.84 7.90
C LEU A 155 9.78 3.07 7.76
N HIS A 156 10.14 3.78 6.70
CA HIS A 156 11.50 4.19 6.40
C HIS A 156 11.59 5.71 6.43
N THR A 157 12.51 6.23 7.24
CA THR A 157 12.70 7.68 7.41
C THR A 157 14.19 8.03 7.41
N THR A 158 14.48 9.32 7.48
CA THR A 158 15.81 9.77 7.94
C THR A 158 15.96 9.54 9.45
N THR A 159 17.19 9.66 9.97
CA THR A 159 17.51 9.42 11.38
C THR A 159 16.69 10.31 12.32
N GLY A 160 16.21 9.73 13.43
CA GLY A 160 15.52 10.46 14.51
C GLY A 160 14.03 10.11 14.67
N CYS A 161 13.49 9.22 13.84
CA CYS A 161 12.15 8.67 14.01
C CYS A 161 12.22 7.27 14.63
N VAL A 162 11.48 7.06 15.71
CA VAL A 162 11.42 5.78 16.44
C VAL A 162 9.97 5.47 16.76
N HIS A 163 9.53 4.27 16.40
CA HIS A 163 8.20 3.76 16.74
C HIS A 163 8.07 3.53 18.24
N ASN A 164 6.95 3.97 18.81
CA ASN A 164 6.69 3.80 20.24
C ASN A 164 6.07 2.42 20.51
N ALA A 165 6.86 1.53 21.10
CA ALA A 165 6.44 0.16 21.44
C ALA A 165 5.25 0.06 22.42
N SER A 166 4.85 1.17 23.05
CA SER A 166 3.72 1.20 24.00
C SER A 166 2.38 1.49 23.32
N ILE A 167 2.36 1.79 22.01
CA ILE A 167 1.12 2.02 21.27
C ILE A 167 0.35 0.70 21.14
N PRO A 168 -0.96 0.66 21.46
CA PRO A 168 -1.77 -0.53 21.25
C PRO A 168 -1.85 -0.87 19.76
N GLN A 169 -1.39 -2.06 19.41
CA GLN A 169 -1.46 -2.63 18.07
C GLN A 169 -1.59 -4.16 18.17
N LEU A 170 -2.14 -4.80 17.14
CA LEU A 170 -2.29 -6.26 17.10
C LEU A 170 -1.05 -6.96 16.53
N GLY A 171 -0.32 -6.30 15.64
CA GLY A 171 0.94 -6.79 15.09
C GLY A 171 2.10 -6.72 16.09
N ALA A 172 3.16 -7.47 15.82
CA ALA A 172 4.33 -7.58 16.67
C ALA A 172 5.47 -6.66 16.17
N ASN A 173 5.98 -5.78 17.04
CA ASN A 173 7.16 -4.98 16.73
C ASN A 173 8.40 -5.88 16.57
N THR A 174 9.10 -5.79 15.45
CA THR A 174 10.36 -6.51 15.20
C THR A 174 11.56 -5.56 15.09
N ASN A 175 11.32 -4.31 14.70
CA ASN A 175 12.28 -3.21 14.81
C ASN A 175 11.55 -1.90 15.16
N LEU A 176 12.19 -1.01 15.92
CA LEU A 176 11.58 0.26 16.34
C LEU A 176 12.22 1.48 15.68
N ASP A 177 13.43 1.37 15.14
CA ASP A 177 14.15 2.52 14.56
C ASP A 177 13.87 2.65 13.05
N CYS A 178 13.06 3.65 12.70
CA CYS A 178 12.63 3.92 11.32
C CYS A 178 13.76 4.53 10.46
N GLY A 179 14.83 5.02 11.09
CA GLY A 179 16.00 5.59 10.41
C GLY A 179 17.06 4.57 9.99
N THR A 180 16.85 3.28 10.27
CA THR A 180 17.75 2.19 9.87
C THR A 180 17.36 1.62 8.51
N GLY A 181 18.27 0.87 7.87
CA GLY A 181 17.99 0.25 6.57
C GLY A 181 16.81 -0.72 6.58
N ALA A 182 16.49 -1.31 7.73
CA ALA A 182 15.32 -2.19 7.87
C ALA A 182 14.01 -1.42 8.13
N GLY A 183 14.08 -0.12 8.45
CA GLY A 183 12.92 0.64 8.92
C GLY A 183 12.41 0.13 10.28
N CYS A 184 11.38 0.79 10.82
CA CYS A 184 10.68 0.28 11.99
C CYS A 184 9.55 -0.61 11.51
N VAL A 185 9.51 -1.84 12.01
CA VAL A 185 8.76 -2.94 11.41
C VAL A 185 7.75 -3.50 12.40
N VAL A 186 6.53 -3.65 11.91
CA VAL A 186 5.44 -4.38 12.56
C VAL A 186 5.12 -5.62 11.73
N ALA A 187 5.37 -6.80 12.29
CA ALA A 187 4.98 -8.06 11.69
C ALA A 187 3.49 -8.33 11.96
N GLU A 188 2.75 -8.71 10.92
CA GLU A 188 1.37 -9.15 11.08
C GLU A 188 1.32 -10.53 11.75
N THR A 189 0.27 -10.79 12.54
CA THR A 189 0.11 -12.02 13.32
C THR A 189 -1.00 -12.92 12.80
N GLN A 190 -1.87 -12.40 11.93
CA GLN A 190 -2.91 -13.19 11.30
C GLN A 190 -2.35 -14.00 10.11
N PRO A 191 -2.57 -15.33 10.06
CA PRO A 191 -1.96 -16.22 9.07
C PRO A 191 -2.53 -16.04 7.65
N ASN A 192 -3.64 -15.32 7.51
CA ASN A 192 -4.23 -14.96 6.23
C ASN A 192 -3.89 -13.53 5.78
N SER A 193 -2.84 -12.93 6.36
CA SER A 193 -2.37 -11.59 5.96
C SER A 193 -1.54 -11.58 4.68
N TYR A 194 -0.93 -12.71 4.31
CA TYR A 194 -0.12 -12.85 3.12
C TYR A 194 -0.14 -14.31 2.58
N ASN A 195 0.59 -14.54 1.49
CA ASN A 195 0.83 -15.85 0.88
C ASN A 195 -0.49 -16.55 0.47
N SER A 196 -0.45 -17.86 0.30
CA SER A 196 -1.62 -18.68 -0.05
C SER A 196 -2.77 -18.55 0.95
N GLY A 197 -2.49 -18.19 2.21
CA GLY A 197 -3.52 -17.95 3.24
C GLY A 197 -4.44 -16.78 2.88
N PHE A 198 -3.89 -15.67 2.39
CA PHE A 198 -4.66 -14.51 1.96
C PHE A 198 -5.63 -14.85 0.80
N ALA A 199 -5.11 -15.49 -0.25
CA ALA A 199 -5.93 -15.89 -1.40
C ALA A 199 -6.98 -16.95 -1.04
N ALA A 200 -6.64 -17.93 -0.17
CA ALA A 200 -7.57 -18.96 0.28
C ALA A 200 -8.71 -18.41 1.15
N ALA A 201 -8.49 -17.27 1.83
CA ALA A 201 -9.53 -16.56 2.57
C ALA A 201 -10.46 -15.73 1.67
N GLY A 202 -10.21 -15.69 0.36
CA GLY A 202 -10.95 -14.87 -0.59
C GLY A 202 -10.40 -13.45 -0.75
N GLY A 203 -9.18 -13.19 -0.27
CA GLY A 203 -8.55 -11.88 -0.30
C GLY A 203 -8.75 -11.09 0.99
N GLY A 204 -8.66 -9.76 0.87
CA GLY A 204 -8.78 -8.85 2.01
C GLY A 204 -8.51 -7.40 1.63
N VAL A 205 -8.74 -6.54 2.62
CA VAL A 205 -8.57 -5.08 2.49
C VAL A 205 -7.45 -4.64 3.42
N TRP A 206 -6.53 -3.83 2.88
CA TRP A 206 -5.57 -3.07 3.68
C TRP A 206 -5.95 -1.59 3.63
N ALA A 207 -6.04 -0.96 4.79
CA ALA A 207 -6.38 0.45 4.93
C ALA A 207 -5.28 1.17 5.72
N THR A 208 -4.78 2.27 5.15
CA THR A 208 -3.67 3.06 5.71
C THR A 208 -4.12 4.49 5.86
N GLN A 209 -4.20 4.97 7.08
CA GLN A 209 -4.44 6.38 7.35
C GLN A 209 -3.10 7.09 7.44
N PHE A 210 -2.85 8.09 6.60
CA PHE A 210 -1.65 8.92 6.67
C PHE A 210 -2.02 10.26 7.31
N ASP A 211 -1.63 10.47 8.56
CA ASP A 211 -2.00 11.65 9.35
C ASP A 211 -0.78 12.35 9.96
N VAL A 212 -0.96 13.61 10.34
CA VAL A 212 0.09 14.39 11.04
C VAL A 212 0.43 13.81 12.41
N SER A 213 -0.47 13.02 13.01
CA SER A 213 -0.25 12.37 14.31
C SER A 213 0.37 10.98 14.21
N GLY A 214 0.48 10.41 13.01
CA GLY A 214 1.03 9.08 12.78
C GLY A 214 0.41 8.38 11.58
N ILE A 215 0.85 7.13 11.40
CA ILE A 215 0.35 6.17 10.43
C ILE A 215 -0.19 4.97 11.21
#